data_AF-A0A7W1PBH8-F1
#
_entry.id   AF-A0A7W1PBH8-F1
#
_cell.length_a   1.000
_cell.length_b   1.000
_cell.length_c   1.000
_cell.angle_alpha   90.00
_cell.angle_beta   90.00
_cell.angle_gamma   90.00
#
_symmetry.space_group_name_H-M   'P 1'
#
loop_
_entity.id
_entity.type
_entity.pdbx_description
1 polymer ?
#
loop_
_entity_poly.entity_id
_entity_poly.type
_entity_poly.pdbx_seq_one_letter_code
_entity_poly.pdbx_strand_id
1 'polypeptide(L)' 'MTTIAKLFKNGRSQAVRLPREFRFEGDRVRVRR' A
#
# COMPACT_ATOMS: atom_id res chain seq x y z
N MET A 1 -0.03 17.72 -1.04
CA MET A 1 0.98 17.30 -0.04
C MET A 1 1.46 15.92 -0.46
N THR A 2 2.77 15.71 -0.54
CA THR A 2 3.33 14.39 -0.90
C THR A 2 3.56 13.60 0.38
N THR A 3 2.82 12.52 0.60
CA THR A 3 3.08 11.58 1.70
C THR A 3 3.96 10.45 1.18
N ILE A 4 5.16 10.29 1.75
CA ILE A 4 6.05 9.17 1.43
C ILE A 4 5.63 7.97 2.28
N ALA A 5 5.21 6.88 1.61
CA ALA A 5 4.87 5.63 2.27
C ALA A 5 6.11 4.74 2.47
N LYS A 6 6.15 4.00 3.58
CA LYS A 6 7.25 3.07 3.87
C LYS A 6 7.06 1.74 3.15
N LEU A 7 8.12 1.27 2.49
CA LEU A 7 8.22 -0.10 1.99
C LEU A 7 8.62 -1.03 3.14
N PHE A 8 8.02 -2.22 3.16
CA PHE A 8 8.34 -3.26 4.13
C PHE A 8 8.14 -4.66 3.53
N LYS A 9 8.60 -5.69 4.24
CA LYS A 9 8.38 -7.09 3.86
C LYS A 9 7.10 -7.61 4.51
N ASN A 10 6.27 -8.29 3.72
CA ASN A 10 5.16 -9.11 4.22
C ASN A 10 5.44 -10.56 3.81
N GLY A 11 6.07 -11.33 4.71
CA GLY A 11 6.68 -12.61 4.38
C GLY A 11 7.73 -12.46 3.27
N ARG A 12 7.60 -13.25 2.19
CA ARG A 12 8.50 -13.18 1.02
C ARG A 12 8.19 -12.01 0.09
N SER A 13 7.03 -11.38 0.20
CA SER A 13 6.57 -10.29 -0.67
C SER A 13 7.04 -8.91 -0.20
N GLN A 14 7.04 -7.93 -1.10
CA GLN A 14 7.17 -6.51 -0.79
C GLN A 14 5.79 -5.89 -0.62
N ALA A 15 5.66 -4.97 0.33
CA ALA A 15 4.42 -4.27 0.63
C ALA A 15 4.67 -2.78 0.90
N VAL A 16 3.61 -1.97 0.74
CA VAL A 16 3.58 -0.54 1.04
C VAL A 16 2.63 -0.32 2.22
N ARG A 17 3.03 0.44 3.24
CA ARG A 17 2.11 0.85 4.31
C ARG A 17 1.24 1.98 3.81
N LEU A 18 -0.07 1.76 3.66
CA LEU A 18 -1.04 2.78 3.27
C LEU A 18 -1.31 3.75 4.45
N PRO A 19 -0.97 5.05 4.32
CA PRO A 19 -1.41 6.07 5.26
C PRO A 19 -2.93 6.15 5.31
N ARG A 20 -3.48 6.71 6.39
CA ARG A 20 -4.93 6.69 6.66
C ARG A 20 -5.72 7.35 5.53
N GLU A 21 -5.21 8.45 5.01
CA GLU A 21 -5.80 9.26 3.94
C GLU A 21 -5.81 8.56 2.57
N PHE A 22 -5.08 7.45 2.39
CA PHE A 22 -5.04 6.67 1.15
C PHE A 22 -5.66 5.27 1.29
N ARG A 23 -6.33 4.96 2.41
CA ARG A 23 -6.99 3.65 2.59
C ARG A 23 -8.17 3.51 1.62
N PHE A 24 -8.37 2.30 1.12
CA PHE A 24 -9.51 1.92 0.27
C PHE A 24 -10.51 1.10 1.07
N GLU A 25 -11.77 1.10 0.64
CA GLU A 25 -12.77 0.14 1.12
C GLU A 25 -12.56 -1.22 0.43
N GLY A 26 -12.93 -2.31 1.11
CA GLY A 26 -12.84 -3.68 0.58
C GLY A 26 -11.52 -4.40 0.90
N ASP A 27 -11.27 -5.50 0.19
CA ASP A 27 -10.19 -6.47 0.46
C ASP A 27 -9.13 -6.57 -0.66
N ARG A 28 -9.37 -5.95 -1.83
CA ARG A 28 -8.54 -6.12 -3.03
C ARG A 28 -8.46 -4.86 -3.90
N VAL A 29 -7.37 -4.72 -4.65
CA VAL A 29 -7.15 -3.65 -5.63
C VAL A 29 -6.65 -4.22 -6.96
N ARG A 30 -6.87 -3.49 -8.06
CA ARG A 30 -6.31 -3.84 -9.38
C ARG A 30 -4.92 -3.25 -9.51
N VAL A 31 -3.96 -4.06 -9.97
CA VAL A 31 -2.60 -3.60 -10.33
C VAL A 31 -2.42 -3.76 -11.83
N ARG A 32 -1.88 -2.73 -12.50
CA ARG A 32 -1.52 -2.76 -13.93
C ARG A 32 -0.09 -2.21 -14.06
N ARG A 33 0.66 -2.71 -15.05
CA ARG A 33 1.93 -2.09 -15.47
C ARG A 33 1.67 -0.73 -16.11
#